data_AF-A0A2D8R6G4-F1
#
_entry.id   AF-A0A2D8R6G4-F1
#
_cell.length_a   1.000
_cell.length_b   1.000
_cell.length_c   1.000
_cell.angle_alpha   90.00
_cell.angle_beta   90.00
_cell.angle_gamma   90.00
#
_symmetry.space_group_name_H-M   'P 1'
#
loop_
_entity.id
_entity.type
_entity.pdbx_description
1 polymer ?
#
loop_
_entity_poly.entity_id
_entity_poly.type
_entity_poly.pdbx_seq_one_letter_code
_entity_poly.pdbx_strand_id
1 'polypeptide(L)'
;MPLWWWLQHRAYFNFIVRELTCVFVGVFAVLTLLQIRALADGPDAYAEFVSRLRTPGFILFNTVGLAALLLHGVTWFKAVPTTMVVRFGETRVPDQVIAGLHYVGWMAVSAVIAWILLPR
;
A
#
# COMPACT_ATOMS: atom_id res chain seq x y z
N MET A 1 -0.04 29.33 13.06
CA MET A 1 -0.72 28.04 13.30
C MET A 1 0.20 27.15 14.13
N PRO A 2 -0.29 26.51 15.22
CA PRO A 2 0.52 25.62 16.04
C PRO A 2 0.87 24.32 15.29
N LEU A 3 2.03 23.72 15.57
CA LEU A 3 2.51 22.48 14.93
C LEU A 3 1.51 21.31 15.07
N TRP A 4 0.82 21.25 16.21
CA TRP A 4 -0.09 20.17 16.59
C TRP A 4 -1.55 20.40 16.20
N TRP A 5 -1.82 21.28 15.23
CA TRP A 5 -3.17 21.62 14.77
C TRP A 5 -4.00 20.38 14.37
N TRP A 6 -3.34 19.38 13.79
CA TRP A 6 -3.98 18.18 13.26
C TRP A 6 -4.48 17.22 14.34
N LEU A 7 -4.01 17.36 15.60
CA LEU A 7 -4.50 16.59 16.75
C LEU A 7 -5.83 17.11 17.30
N GLN A 8 -6.25 18.32 16.90
CA GLN A 8 -7.41 18.99 17.48
C GLN A 8 -8.75 18.46 16.94
N HIS A 9 -8.75 17.90 15.72
CA HIS A 9 -9.95 17.36 15.10
C HIS A 9 -9.69 16.02 14.42
N ARG A 10 -10.63 15.08 14.59
CA ARG A 10 -10.56 13.74 14.01
C ARG A 10 -10.38 13.74 12.50
N ALA A 11 -10.98 14.69 11.79
CA ALA A 11 -10.83 14.80 10.34
C ALA A 11 -9.39 15.13 9.93
N TYR A 12 -8.75 16.08 10.62
CA TYR A 12 -7.34 16.43 10.39
C TYR A 12 -6.39 15.32 10.81
N PHE A 13 -6.69 14.65 11.92
CA PHE A 13 -5.95 13.49 12.37
C PHE A 13 -5.94 12.39 11.31
N ASN A 14 -7.12 12.00 10.83
CA ASN A 14 -7.25 10.97 9.78
C ASN A 14 -6.58 11.39 8.47
N PHE A 15 -6.63 12.68 8.12
CA PHE A 15 -5.94 13.22 6.95
C PHE A 15 -4.42 13.06 7.09
N ILE A 16 -3.82 13.52 8.18
CA ILE A 16 -2.36 13.40 8.38
C ILE A 16 -1.93 11.94 8.48
N VAL A 17 -2.68 11.09 9.20
CA VAL A 17 -2.40 9.64 9.26
C VAL A 17 -2.42 9.02 7.88
N ARG A 18 -3.37 9.40 7.02
CA ARG A 18 -3.40 8.96 5.62
C ARG A 18 -2.14 9.40 4.88
N GLU A 19 -1.75 10.67 4.97
CA GLU A 19 -0.55 11.16 4.28
C GLU A 19 0.72 10.44 4.77
N LEU A 20 0.85 10.19 6.07
CA LEU A 20 1.99 9.48 6.66
C LEU A 20 2.17 8.04 6.15
N THR A 21 1.14 7.41 5.59
CA THR A 21 1.28 6.09 4.95
C THR A 21 2.26 6.11 3.77
N CYS A 22 2.53 7.26 3.15
CA CYS A 22 3.51 7.40 2.06
C CYS A 22 4.94 7.06 2.51
N VAL A 23 5.25 7.24 3.81
CA VAL A 23 6.55 6.86 4.37
C VAL A 23 6.75 5.35 4.23
N PHE A 24 5.72 4.55 4.50
CA PHE A 24 5.79 3.10 4.31
C PHE A 24 5.95 2.76 2.82
N VAL A 25 5.21 3.42 1.92
CA VAL A 25 5.40 3.22 0.46
C VAL A 25 6.88 3.43 0.07
N GLY A 26 7.49 4.54 0.51
CA GLY A 26 8.90 4.83 0.24
C GLY A 26 9.85 3.79 0.85
N VAL A 27 9.64 3.42 2.11
CA VAL A 27 10.49 2.42 2.78
C VAL A 27 10.41 1.06 2.09
N PHE A 28 9.22 0.59 1.72
CA PHE A 28 9.08 -0.67 1.00
C PHE A 28 9.68 -0.62 -0.41
N ALA A 29 9.56 0.50 -1.12
CA ALA A 29 10.23 0.68 -2.40
C ALA A 29 11.76 0.55 -2.26
N VAL A 30 12.35 1.21 -1.26
CA VAL A 30 13.79 1.07 -0.95
C VAL A 30 14.13 -0.36 -0.53
N LEU A 31 13.31 -1.00 0.30
CA LEU A 31 13.53 -2.38 0.73
C LEU A 31 13.55 -3.35 -0.45
N THR A 32 12.66 -3.18 -1.43
CA THR A 32 12.64 -3.96 -2.68
C THR A 32 13.90 -3.72 -3.51
N LEU A 33 14.38 -2.48 -3.62
CA LEU A 33 15.65 -2.19 -4.31
C LEU A 33 16.84 -2.87 -3.63
N LEU A 34 16.88 -2.86 -2.30
CA LEU A 34 17.89 -3.56 -1.52
C LEU A 34 17.81 -5.09 -1.71
N GLN A 35 16.60 -5.65 -1.81
CA GLN A 35 16.39 -7.06 -2.12
C GLN A 35 16.93 -7.42 -3.51
N ILE A 36 16.65 -6.60 -4.53
CA ILE A 36 17.16 -6.78 -5.90
C ILE A 36 18.68 -6.72 -5.92
N ARG A 37 19.27 -5.76 -5.18
CA ARG A 37 20.73 -5.68 -5.02
C ARG A 37 21.30 -6.95 -4.37
N ALA A 38 20.72 -7.40 -3.25
CA ALA A 38 21.17 -8.61 -2.58
C ALA A 38 21.06 -9.86 -3.48
N LEU A 39 20.04 -9.91 -4.35
CA LEU A 39 19.89 -10.96 -5.36
C LEU A 39 21.01 -10.90 -6.41
N ALA A 40 21.40 -9.70 -6.85
CA ALA A 40 22.50 -9.50 -7.79
C ALA A 40 23.87 -9.84 -7.20
N ASP A 41 24.05 -9.62 -5.89
CA ASP A 41 25.29 -9.91 -5.14
C ASP A 41 25.50 -11.43 -4.90
N GLY A 42 24.49 -12.26 -5.17
CA GLY A 42 24.59 -13.72 -5.18
C GLY A 42 23.78 -14.43 -4.07
N PRO A 43 23.78 -15.77 -4.07
CA PRO A 43 22.91 -16.58 -3.21
C PRO A 43 23.12 -16.34 -1.70
N ASP A 44 24.37 -16.20 -1.26
CA ASP A 44 24.69 -16.00 0.16
C ASP A 44 24.21 -14.62 0.66
N ALA A 45 24.41 -13.57 -0.14
CA ALA A 45 23.93 -12.22 0.16
C ALA A 45 22.39 -12.17 0.22
N TYR A 46 21.72 -12.85 -0.71
CA TYR A 46 20.26 -12.97 -0.71
C TYR A 46 19.74 -13.75 0.50
N ALA A 47 20.38 -14.86 0.86
CA ALA A 47 20.01 -15.66 2.03
C ALA A 47 20.14 -14.84 3.33
N GLU A 48 21.21 -14.05 3.46
CA GLU A 48 21.41 -13.14 4.59
C GLU A 48 20.38 -11.99 4.61
N PHE A 49 20.01 -11.45 3.45
CA PHE A 49 18.92 -10.47 3.39
C PHE A 49 17.60 -11.07 3.90
N VAL A 50 17.26 -12.28 3.46
CA VAL A 50 16.05 -12.98 3.91
C VAL A 50 16.12 -13.33 5.40
N SER A 51 17.30 -13.69 5.93
CA SER A 51 17.50 -13.99 7.36
C SER A 51 17.11 -12.78 8.23
N ARG A 52 17.50 -11.57 7.81
CA ARG A 52 17.17 -10.30 8.51
C ARG A 52 15.68 -10.00 8.50
N LEU A 53 15.00 -10.25 7.38
CA LEU A 53 13.54 -10.05 7.27
C LEU A 53 12.75 -10.99 8.18
N ARG A 54 13.32 -12.13 8.59
CA ARG A 54 12.69 -13.09 9.51
C ARG A 54 12.87 -12.73 10.99
N THR A 55 13.64 -11.69 11.30
CA THR A 55 13.78 -11.25 12.70
C THR A 55 12.45 -10.70 13.25
N PRO A 56 12.15 -10.87 14.54
CA PRO A 56 10.88 -10.41 15.12
C PRO A 56 10.61 -8.92 14.90
N GLY A 57 11.66 -8.08 14.96
CA GLY A 57 11.55 -6.64 14.71
C GLY A 57 11.13 -6.32 13.28
N PHE A 58 11.71 -7.00 12.29
CA PHE A 58 11.30 -6.83 10.89
C PHE A 58 9.92 -7.39 10.62
N ILE A 59 9.53 -8.50 11.25
CA ILE A 59 8.16 -9.04 11.11
C ILE A 59 7.14 -8.02 11.64
N LEU A 60 7.38 -7.44 12.82
CA LEU A 60 6.54 -6.38 13.36
C LEU A 60 6.47 -5.17 12.43
N PHE A 61 7.63 -4.70 11.94
CA PHE A 61 7.71 -3.60 10.99
C PHE A 61 6.91 -3.89 9.71
N ASN A 62 7.06 -5.08 9.14
CA ASN A 62 6.33 -5.50 7.94
C ASN A 62 4.81 -5.58 8.19
N THR A 63 4.40 -6.02 9.38
CA THR A 63 2.99 -6.13 9.76
C THR A 63 2.34 -4.76 9.89
N VAL A 64 3.00 -3.82 10.58
CA VAL A 64 2.55 -2.41 10.66
C VAL A 64 2.56 -1.78 9.28
N GLY A 65 3.59 -2.05 8.49
CA GLY A 65 3.70 -1.60 7.11
C GLY A 65 2.55 -2.09 6.23
N LEU A 66 2.19 -3.37 6.33
CA LEU A 66 1.04 -3.93 5.63
C LEU A 66 -0.25 -3.20 6.01
N ALA A 67 -0.49 -2.99 7.31
CA ALA A 67 -1.66 -2.24 7.77
C ALA A 67 -1.69 -0.80 7.21
N ALA A 68 -0.55 -0.11 7.20
CA ALA A 68 -0.42 1.23 6.64
C ALA A 68 -0.67 1.26 5.12
N LEU A 69 -0.15 0.30 4.37
CA LEU A 69 -0.35 0.19 2.92
C LEU A 69 -1.79 -0.21 2.55
N LEU A 70 -2.44 -1.04 3.37
CA LEU A 70 -3.88 -1.32 3.23
C LEU A 70 -4.72 -0.06 3.46
N LEU A 71 -4.41 0.71 4.51
CA LEU A 71 -5.06 2.01 4.76
C LEU A 71 -4.83 2.97 3.58
N HIS A 72 -3.61 3.02 3.05
CA HIS A 72 -3.25 3.81 1.88
C HIS A 72 -4.12 3.45 0.68
N GLY A 73 -4.17 2.17 0.30
CA GLY A 73 -4.96 1.70 -0.84
C GLY A 73 -6.46 1.95 -0.67
N VAL A 74 -7.02 1.64 0.49
CA VAL A 74 -8.46 1.84 0.79
C VAL A 74 -8.85 3.31 0.71
N THR A 75 -8.03 4.21 1.25
CA THR A 75 -8.31 5.65 1.19
C THR A 75 -8.12 6.22 -0.21
N TRP A 76 -7.17 5.69 -0.98
CA TRP A 76 -6.98 6.04 -2.38
C TRP A 76 -8.18 5.62 -3.23
N PHE A 77 -8.70 4.39 -3.09
CA PHE A 77 -9.91 3.93 -3.82
C PHE A 77 -11.15 4.78 -3.54
N LYS A 78 -11.24 5.38 -2.34
CA LYS A 78 -12.32 6.33 -2.01
C LYS A 78 -12.10 7.71 -2.62
N ALA A 79 -10.85 8.12 -2.82
CA ALA A 79 -10.50 9.43 -3.36
C ALA A 79 -10.56 9.49 -4.90
N VAL A 80 -10.19 8.39 -5.59
CA VAL A 80 -10.21 8.34 -7.07
C VAL A 80 -11.54 8.77 -7.70
N PRO A 81 -12.72 8.26 -7.28
CA PRO A 81 -13.96 8.64 -7.93
C PRO A 81 -14.34 10.12 -7.73
N THR A 82 -13.77 10.79 -6.72
CA THR A 82 -14.06 12.22 -6.47
C THR A 82 -13.24 13.14 -7.38
N THR A 83 -12.17 12.64 -8.01
CA THR A 83 -11.32 13.42 -8.92
C THR A 83 -11.59 13.11 -10.39
N MET A 84 -12.39 12.09 -10.69
CA MET A 84 -12.68 11.65 -12.05
C MET A 84 -14.18 11.72 -12.36
N VAL A 85 -14.54 12.34 -13.49
CA VAL A 85 -15.92 12.32 -14.00
C VAL A 85 -15.99 11.34 -15.16
N VAL A 86 -16.37 10.10 -14.87
CA VAL A 86 -16.57 9.06 -15.90
C VAL A 86 -18.03 9.09 -16.35
N ARG A 87 -18.26 9.15 -17.67
CA ARG A 87 -19.59 9.11 -18.28
C ARG A 87 -19.68 7.95 -19.26
N PHE A 88 -20.84 7.31 -19.28
CA PHE A 88 -21.21 6.31 -20.29
C PHE A 88 -22.41 6.86 -21.06
N GLY A 89 -22.15 7.35 -22.28
CA GLY A 89 -23.11 8.19 -23.00
C GLY A 89 -23.43 9.47 -22.20
N GLU A 90 -24.71 9.71 -21.95
CA GLU A 90 -25.17 10.88 -21.19
C GLU A 90 -25.10 10.67 -19.67
N THR A 91 -25.04 9.41 -19.22
CA THR A 91 -25.12 9.02 -17.81
C THR A 91 -23.76 9.08 -17.12
N ARG A 92 -23.69 9.73 -15.96
CA ARG A 92 -22.49 9.68 -15.10
C ARG A 92 -22.41 8.32 -14.41
N VAL A 93 -21.25 7.69 -14.46
CA VAL A 93 -20.99 6.45 -13.73
C VAL A 93 -20.96 6.76 -12.23
N PRO A 94 -21.69 6.00 -11.39
CA PRO A 94 -21.68 6.21 -9.95
C PRO A 94 -20.28 5.98 -9.35
N ASP A 95 -19.88 6.83 -8.41
CA ASP A 95 -18.60 6.76 -7.70
C ASP A 95 -18.37 5.38 -7.04
N GLN A 96 -19.44 4.75 -6.56
CA GLN A 96 -19.41 3.40 -5.97
C GLN A 96 -19.01 2.32 -6.98
N VAL A 97 -19.41 2.45 -8.24
CA VAL A 97 -19.02 1.52 -9.30
C VAL A 97 -17.53 1.65 -9.58
N ILE A 98 -17.04 2.88 -9.67
CA ILE A 98 -15.60 3.14 -9.88
C ILE A 98 -14.77 2.58 -8.72
N ALA A 99 -15.16 2.85 -7.47
CA ALA A 99 -14.48 2.29 -6.30
C ALA A 99 -14.54 0.76 -6.27
N GLY A 100 -15.71 0.17 -6.57
CA GLY A 100 -15.90 -1.29 -6.65
C GLY A 100 -14.98 -1.95 -7.68
N LEU A 101 -14.84 -1.34 -8.87
CA LEU A 101 -13.93 -1.84 -9.90
C LEU A 101 -12.46 -1.84 -9.45
N HIS A 102 -12.04 -0.83 -8.69
CA HIS A 102 -10.68 -0.83 -8.12
C HIS A 102 -10.48 -1.96 -7.12
N TYR A 103 -11.43 -2.22 -6.23
CA TYR A 103 -11.36 -3.36 -5.31
C TYR A 103 -11.34 -4.70 -6.05
N VAL A 104 -12.17 -4.87 -7.08
CA VAL A 104 -12.19 -6.09 -7.90
C VAL A 104 -10.84 -6.29 -8.60
N GLY A 105 -10.31 -5.25 -9.25
CA GLY A 105 -9.00 -5.31 -9.90
C GLY A 105 -7.88 -5.63 -8.90
N TRP A 106 -7.88 -4.98 -7.74
CA TRP A 106 -6.90 -5.23 -6.69
C TRP A 106 -6.95 -6.67 -6.16
N MET A 107 -8.14 -7.21 -5.90
CA MET A 107 -8.31 -8.61 -5.49
C MET A 107 -7.87 -9.59 -6.57
N ALA A 108 -8.21 -9.32 -7.84
CA ALA A 108 -7.81 -10.17 -8.96
C ALA A 108 -6.29 -10.23 -9.12
N VAL A 109 -5.62 -9.08 -9.12
CA VAL A 109 -4.16 -9.00 -9.18
C VAL A 109 -3.52 -9.70 -7.98
N SER A 110 -4.05 -9.49 -6.78
CA SER A 110 -3.55 -10.16 -5.56
C SER A 110 -3.69 -11.68 -5.66
N ALA A 111 -4.82 -12.19 -6.17
CA ALA A 111 -5.04 -13.62 -6.37
C ALA A 111 -4.08 -14.23 -7.39
N VAL A 112 -3.82 -13.53 -8.51
CA VAL A 112 -2.84 -13.96 -9.52
C VAL A 112 -1.43 -14.02 -8.92
N ILE A 113 -1.02 -13.00 -8.16
CA ILE A 113 0.29 -12.99 -7.49
C ILE A 113 0.39 -14.15 -6.49
N ALA A 114 -0.65 -14.35 -5.67
CA ALA A 114 -0.68 -15.46 -4.71
C ALA A 114 -0.59 -16.82 -5.41
N TRP A 115 -1.30 -17.01 -6.53
CA TRP A 115 -1.25 -18.23 -7.32
C TRP A 115 0.13 -18.52 -7.93
N ILE A 116 0.88 -17.47 -8.29
CA ILE A 116 2.26 -17.60 -8.80
C ILE A 116 3.24 -17.95 -7.67
N LEU A 117 3.08 -17.35 -6.49
CA LEU A 117 4.08 -17.42 -5.41
C LEU A 117 3.86 -18.56 -4.42
N LEU A 118 2.62 -19.01 -4.22
CA LEU A 118 2.34 -20.08 -3.25
C LEU A 118 2.75 -21.45 -3.84
N PRO A 119 3.45 -22.29 -3.06
CA PRO A 119 3.78 -23.64 -3.48
C PRO A 119 2.50 -24.45 -3.74
N ARG A 120 2.53 -25.30 -4.75
CA ARG A 120 1.44 -26.23 -5.09
C ARG A 120 1.56 -27.53 -4.32
#